data_AF-A0A972X6M4-F1
#
_entry.id   AF-A0A972X6M4-F1
#
_cell.length_a   1.000
_cell.length_b   1.000
_cell.length_c   1.000
_cell.angle_alpha   90.00
_cell.angle_beta   90.00
_cell.angle_gamma   90.00
#
_symmetry.space_group_name_H-M   'P 1'
#
loop_
_entity.id
_entity.type
_entity.pdbx_description
1 polymer ?
#
loop_
_entity_poly.entity_id
_entity_poly.type
_entity_poly.pdbx_seq_one_letter_code
_entity_poly.pdbx_strand_id
1 'polypeptide(L)'
;MAKLTPEEASEIAKRASKVRYGGNPKHKRNPGDFGLFPPATHSGGDPERGADALCDLVKVFRRSEARALLEKAFREGFVDGRFDGDWPKTVWLVTKDGHVFEAKLENRQLGTYHGYPLPRTDPMRDDVLKEFEDRDNG
;
A
#
# COMPACT_ATOMS: atom_id res chain seq x y z
N MET A 1 -2.53 -8.90 9.86
CA MET A 1 -1.65 -9.46 8.80
C MET A 1 -1.73 -10.98 8.78
N ALA A 2 -1.43 -11.61 7.64
CA ALA A 2 -1.37 -13.07 7.54
C ALA A 2 -0.18 -13.63 8.32
N LYS A 3 -0.37 -14.79 8.96
CA LYS A 3 0.74 -15.65 9.41
C LYS A 3 1.03 -16.65 8.30
N LEU A 4 2.07 -16.41 7.52
CA LEU A 4 2.43 -17.21 6.35
C LEU A 4 3.39 -18.34 6.76
N THR A 5 3.26 -19.52 6.16
CA THR A 5 4.34 -20.52 6.21
C THR A 5 5.55 -20.05 5.40
N PRO A 6 6.75 -20.63 5.60
CA PRO A 6 7.92 -20.30 4.78
C PRO A 6 7.69 -20.50 3.28
N GLU A 7 6.93 -21.52 2.89
CA GLU A 7 6.58 -21.80 1.49
C GLU A 7 5.64 -20.72 0.93
N GLU A 8 4.61 -20.35 1.68
CA GLU A 8 3.67 -19.29 1.29
C GLU A 8 4.39 -17.94 1.17
N ALA A 9 5.25 -17.61 2.14
CA ALA A 9 6.07 -16.40 2.10
C ALA A 9 6.99 -16.38 0.87
N SER A 10 7.62 -17.50 0.53
CA SER A 10 8.46 -17.63 -0.67
C SER A 10 7.66 -17.41 -1.97
N GLU A 11 6.47 -18.00 -2.09
CA GLU A 11 5.61 -17.83 -3.26
C GLU A 11 5.11 -16.39 -3.41
N ILE A 12 4.74 -15.74 -2.31
CA ILE A 12 4.32 -14.34 -2.30
C ILE A 12 5.50 -13.42 -2.67
N ALA A 13 6.69 -13.66 -2.12
CA ALA A 13 7.88 -12.88 -2.42
C ALA A 13 8.26 -12.92 -3.91
N LYS A 14 8.11 -14.08 -4.57
CA LYS A 14 8.34 -14.23 -6.03
C LYS A 14 7.42 -13.34 -6.88
N ARG A 15 6.26 -12.94 -6.35
CA ARG A 15 5.29 -12.09 -7.06
C ARG A 15 5.64 -10.61 -6.99
N ALA A 16 6.55 -10.21 -6.09
CA ALA A 16 6.96 -8.82 -5.93
C ALA A 16 7.35 -8.16 -7.26
N SER A 17 8.17 -8.81 -8.10
CA SER A 17 8.61 -8.22 -9.38
C SER A 17 7.48 -7.97 -10.40
N LYS A 18 6.31 -8.59 -10.21
CA LYS A 18 5.16 -8.53 -11.11
C LYS A 18 4.12 -7.48 -10.69
N VAL A 19 4.20 -6.94 -9.48
CA VAL A 19 3.19 -5.99 -8.96
C VAL A 19 3.25 -4.66 -9.67
N ARG A 20 2.09 -4.00 -9.74
CA ARG A 20 1.94 -2.67 -10.32
C ARG A 20 1.24 -1.75 -9.33
N TYR A 21 1.59 -0.47 -9.38
CA TYR A 21 0.94 0.56 -8.59
C TYR A 21 0.17 1.51 -9.52
N GLY A 22 -1.17 1.43 -9.46
CA GLY A 22 -2.07 2.18 -10.33
C GLY A 22 -2.12 3.66 -9.99
N GLY A 23 -2.22 3.98 -8.69
CA GLY A 23 -2.54 5.32 -8.20
C GLY A 23 -3.98 5.72 -8.53
N ASN A 24 -4.67 6.41 -7.61
CA ASN A 24 -6.05 6.85 -7.81
C ASN A 24 -6.10 8.39 -7.85
N PRO A 25 -6.71 8.99 -8.89
CA PRO A 25 -6.88 10.43 -8.98
C PRO A 25 -7.74 11.04 -7.87
N LYS A 26 -8.57 10.27 -7.15
CA LYS A 26 -9.40 10.77 -6.03
C LYS A 26 -8.61 11.18 -4.78
N HIS A 27 -7.33 10.79 -4.65
CA HIS A 27 -6.56 10.95 -3.42
C HIS A 27 -5.24 11.73 -3.59
N LYS A 28 -5.08 12.44 -4.72
CA LYS A 28 -3.84 13.17 -5.03
C LYS A 28 -4.15 14.59 -5.52
N ARG A 29 -3.85 15.59 -4.69
CA ARG A 29 -3.92 17.01 -5.07
C ARG A 29 -2.80 17.39 -6.03
N ASN A 30 -1.65 16.71 -5.93
CA ASN A 30 -0.54 16.80 -6.89
C ASN A 30 -0.25 15.42 -7.50
N PRO A 31 -0.71 15.13 -8.73
CA PRO A 31 -0.61 13.80 -9.32
C PRO A 31 0.82 13.39 -9.73
N GLY A 32 1.84 14.25 -9.61
CA GLY A 32 3.21 13.91 -9.99
C GLY A 32 3.32 13.38 -11.43
N ASP A 33 4.00 12.24 -11.63
CA ASP A 33 4.17 11.55 -12.91
C ASP A 33 3.05 10.54 -13.22
N PHE A 34 1.96 10.54 -12.45
CA PHE A 34 0.88 9.56 -12.62
C PHE A 34 0.03 9.80 -13.88
N GLY A 35 0.21 10.94 -14.57
CA GLY A 35 -0.48 11.25 -15.83
C GLY A 35 -1.99 11.42 -15.67
N LEU A 36 -2.45 11.76 -14.46
CA LEU A 36 -3.86 11.83 -14.12
C LEU A 36 -4.43 13.21 -14.44
N PHE A 37 -5.46 13.26 -15.30
CA PHE A 37 -6.11 14.49 -15.72
C PHE A 37 -7.65 14.31 -15.71
N PRO A 38 -8.43 15.24 -15.10
CA PRO A 38 -7.99 16.39 -14.31
C PRO A 38 -7.39 15.97 -12.94
N PRO A 39 -6.55 16.81 -12.31
CA PRO A 39 -6.17 16.61 -10.91
C PRO A 39 -7.41 16.63 -10.00
N ALA A 40 -7.33 16.06 -8.79
CA ALA A 40 -8.43 16.10 -7.82
C ALA A 40 -8.87 17.54 -7.56
N THR A 41 -9.99 17.95 -8.15
CA THR A 41 -10.58 19.25 -7.90
C THR A 41 -11.42 19.15 -6.63
N HIS A 42 -10.89 19.74 -5.56
CA HIS A 42 -11.59 20.13 -4.34
C HIS A 42 -11.93 19.01 -3.32
N SER A 43 -11.32 19.14 -2.14
CA SER A 43 -11.92 18.88 -0.82
C SER A 43 -12.33 17.45 -0.42
N GLY A 44 -12.34 16.49 -1.33
CA GLY A 44 -12.81 15.14 -1.04
C GLY A 44 -11.68 14.19 -0.68
N GLY A 45 -11.23 14.20 0.58
CA GLY A 45 -10.76 12.96 1.17
C GLY A 45 -11.82 11.86 0.99
N ASP A 46 -11.43 10.59 0.99
CA ASP A 46 -12.37 9.48 0.95
C ASP A 46 -13.52 9.78 1.92
N PRO A 47 -14.80 9.85 1.49
CA PRO A 47 -15.89 10.21 2.38
C PRO A 47 -16.03 9.23 3.57
N GLU A 48 -15.46 8.02 3.48
CA GLU A 48 -15.33 7.08 4.60
C GLU A 48 -14.15 7.37 5.55
N ARG A 49 -13.11 8.08 5.07
CA ARG A 49 -11.83 8.27 5.81
C ARG A 49 -11.42 9.72 6.05
N GLY A 50 -12.18 10.69 5.55
CA GLY A 50 -11.94 12.12 5.78
C GLY A 50 -10.69 12.68 5.09
N ALA A 51 -10.30 13.91 5.47
CA ALA A 51 -9.19 14.66 4.88
C ALA A 51 -7.81 13.98 5.01
N ASP A 52 -7.68 13.02 5.92
CA ASP A 52 -6.45 12.25 6.17
C ASP A 52 -6.17 11.20 5.07
N ALA A 53 -7.13 10.96 4.17
CA ALA A 53 -6.96 10.13 2.98
C ALA A 53 -6.16 10.82 1.86
N LEU A 54 -5.71 12.07 2.05
CA LEU A 54 -4.86 12.76 1.09
C LEU A 54 -3.42 12.23 1.18
N CYS A 55 -2.95 11.63 0.09
CA CYS A 55 -1.56 11.19 -0.06
C CYS A 55 -0.53 12.34 0.04
N ASP A 56 -0.96 13.61 0.08
CA ASP A 56 -0.09 14.78 0.26
C ASP A 56 0.58 14.85 1.63
N LEU A 57 -0.05 14.31 2.68
CA LEU A 57 0.52 14.32 4.03
C LEU A 57 1.76 13.42 4.16
N VAL A 58 1.99 12.54 3.19
CA VAL A 58 2.84 11.35 3.37
C VAL A 58 3.95 11.23 2.32
N LYS A 59 4.18 12.28 1.53
CA LYS A 59 5.31 12.47 0.62
C LYS A 59 5.61 11.40 -0.44
N VAL A 60 4.76 10.37 -0.61
CA VAL A 60 4.92 9.39 -1.70
C VAL A 60 4.37 9.97 -3.01
N PHE A 61 5.19 10.79 -3.66
CA PHE A 61 4.82 11.54 -4.86
C PHE A 61 5.20 10.83 -6.17
N ARG A 62 5.97 9.72 -6.12
CA ARG A 62 6.46 9.02 -7.31
C ARG A 62 5.89 7.61 -7.42
N ARG A 63 5.47 7.21 -8.62
CA ARG A 63 5.01 5.82 -8.90
C ARG A 63 6.07 4.78 -8.57
N SER A 64 7.32 5.07 -8.89
CA SER A 64 8.45 4.18 -8.66
C SER A 64 8.69 3.91 -7.17
N GLU A 65 8.53 4.94 -6.33
CA GLU A 65 8.64 4.81 -4.88
C GLU A 65 7.49 3.98 -4.29
N ALA A 66 6.25 4.29 -4.70
CA ALA A 66 5.08 3.51 -4.28
C ALA A 66 5.18 2.04 -4.69
N ARG A 67 5.68 1.80 -5.92
CA ARG A 67 5.98 0.44 -6.40
C ARG A 67 7.07 -0.22 -5.58
N ALA A 68 8.19 0.44 -5.31
CA ALA A 68 9.29 -0.13 -4.53
C ALA A 68 8.83 -0.53 -3.11
N LEU A 69 8.02 0.30 -2.47
CA LEU A 69 7.40 -0.01 -1.18
C LEU A 69 6.46 -1.23 -1.28
N LEU A 70 5.67 -1.33 -2.36
CA LEU A 70 4.77 -2.46 -2.57
C LEU A 70 5.56 -3.76 -2.78
N GLU A 71 6.60 -3.72 -3.61
CA GLU A 71 7.49 -4.86 -3.81
C GLU A 71 8.18 -5.29 -2.51
N LYS A 72 8.60 -4.33 -1.68
CA LYS A 72 9.17 -4.60 -0.35
C LYS A 72 8.14 -5.32 0.54
N ALA A 73 6.92 -4.78 0.63
CA ALA A 73 5.85 -5.38 1.42
C ALA A 73 5.52 -6.82 1.00
N PHE A 74 5.53 -7.12 -0.31
CA PHE A 74 5.38 -8.49 -0.81
C PHE A 74 6.54 -9.40 -0.40
N ARG A 75 7.79 -8.93 -0.53
CA ARG A 75 8.98 -9.70 -0.15
C ARG A 75 9.01 -10.04 1.34
N GLU A 76 8.54 -9.12 2.16
CA GLU A 76 8.49 -9.28 3.60
C GLU A 76 7.19 -9.95 4.06
N GLY A 77 6.16 -10.06 3.22
CA GLY A 77 4.91 -10.71 3.59
C GLY A 77 3.97 -9.85 4.44
N PHE A 78 4.04 -8.52 4.31
CA PHE A 78 3.05 -7.58 4.88
C PHE A 78 1.74 -7.62 4.08
N VAL A 79 1.09 -8.78 4.05
CA VAL A 79 -0.08 -9.05 3.21
C VAL A 79 -1.24 -9.63 4.01
N ASP A 80 -2.46 -9.40 3.54
CA ASP A 80 -3.67 -10.05 4.06
C ASP A 80 -3.70 -11.54 3.69
N GLY A 81 -4.32 -12.37 4.53
CA GLY A 81 -4.50 -13.80 4.29
C GLY A 81 -5.63 -14.09 3.29
N ARG A 82 -6.42 -13.09 2.91
CA ARG A 82 -7.45 -13.22 1.87
C ARG A 82 -6.86 -12.91 0.50
N PHE A 83 -7.11 -13.80 -0.46
CA PHE A 83 -6.61 -13.70 -1.83
C PHE A 83 -7.75 -13.59 -2.85
N ASP A 84 -7.44 -13.03 -4.01
CA ASP A 84 -8.22 -13.14 -5.25
C ASP A 84 -7.29 -13.69 -6.35
N GLY A 85 -7.41 -14.99 -6.60
CA GLY A 85 -6.42 -15.74 -7.37
C GLY A 85 -5.06 -15.71 -6.67
N ASP A 86 -4.04 -15.25 -7.40
CA ASP A 86 -2.66 -15.17 -6.91
C ASP A 86 -2.34 -13.89 -6.13
N TRP A 87 -3.33 -13.05 -5.84
CA TRP A 87 -3.07 -11.72 -5.30
C TRP A 87 -3.71 -11.56 -3.92
N PRO A 88 -2.94 -11.18 -2.89
CA PRO A 88 -3.54 -10.79 -1.62
C PRO A 88 -4.45 -9.59 -1.84
N LYS A 89 -5.60 -9.57 -1.19
CA LYS A 89 -6.57 -8.47 -1.35
C LYS A 89 -6.03 -7.14 -0.83
N THR A 90 -5.19 -7.22 0.21
CA THR A 90 -4.62 -6.06 0.89
C THR A 90 -3.15 -6.28 1.19
N VAL A 91 -2.36 -5.21 1.06
CA VAL A 91 -0.93 -5.19 1.34
C VAL A 91 -0.63 -3.93 2.14
N TRP A 92 0.16 -4.05 3.20
CA TRP A 92 0.54 -2.92 4.04
C TRP A 92 1.97 -2.47 3.72
N LEU A 93 2.14 -1.18 3.46
CA LEU A 93 3.42 -0.60 3.08
C LEU A 93 3.90 0.30 4.21
N VAL A 94 5.16 0.15 4.62
CA VAL A 94 5.77 0.97 5.66
C VAL A 94 6.88 1.81 5.04
N THR A 95 6.78 3.12 5.18
CA THR A 95 7.86 4.05 4.79
C THR A 95 8.94 4.10 5.87
N LYS A 96 10.14 4.58 5.50
CA LYS A 96 11.24 4.79 6.45
C LYS A 96 10.89 5.76 7.59
N ASP A 97 9.97 6.69 7.33
CA ASP A 97 9.51 7.67 8.31
C ASP A 97 8.35 7.14 9.20
N GLY A 98 8.05 5.84 9.16
CA GLY A 98 7.02 5.23 10.02
C GLY A 98 5.57 5.50 9.60
N HIS A 99 5.34 5.88 8.34
CA HIS A 99 3.98 5.95 7.79
C HIS A 99 3.56 4.61 7.21
N VAL A 100 2.34 4.19 7.54
CA VAL A 100 1.72 2.96 7.05
C VAL A 100 0.67 3.30 5.99
N PHE A 101 0.70 2.56 4.90
CA PHE A 101 -0.31 2.61 3.84
C PHE A 101 -1.01 1.27 3.74
N GLU A 102 -2.29 1.31 3.44
CA GLU A 102 -3.06 0.16 3.02
C GLU A 102 -3.23 0.24 1.51
N ALA A 103 -2.72 -0.76 0.79
CA ALA A 103 -2.94 -0.91 -0.65
C ALA A 103 -3.86 -2.09 -0.94
N LYS A 104 -4.94 -1.80 -1.65
CA LYS A 104 -5.95 -2.78 -2.05
C LYS A 104 -5.76 -3.18 -3.50
N LEU A 105 -6.01 -4.46 -3.78
CA LEU A 105 -6.00 -4.99 -5.14
C LEU A 105 -7.12 -4.33 -5.96
N GLU A 106 -6.73 -3.67 -7.05
CA GLU A 106 -7.62 -2.97 -7.96
C GLU A 106 -7.87 -3.79 -9.23
N ASN A 107 -6.83 -4.45 -9.74
CA ASN A 107 -6.93 -5.30 -10.92
C ASN A 107 -6.14 -6.59 -10.73
N ARG A 108 -6.86 -7.69 -10.49
CA ARG A 108 -6.28 -9.03 -10.31
C ARG A 108 -5.61 -9.61 -11.57
N GLN A 109 -6.06 -9.23 -12.77
CA GLN A 109 -5.44 -9.73 -14.01
C GLN A 109 -4.02 -9.15 -14.18
N LEU A 110 -3.80 -7.95 -13.66
CA LEU A 110 -2.54 -7.22 -13.80
C LEU A 110 -1.72 -7.14 -12.50
N GLY A 111 -2.22 -7.66 -11.38
CA GLY A 111 -1.58 -7.49 -10.07
C GLY A 111 -1.41 -6.03 -9.68
N THR A 112 -2.41 -5.20 -10.00
CA THR A 112 -2.36 -3.75 -9.77
C THR A 112 -3.02 -3.39 -8.46
N TYR A 113 -2.32 -2.62 -7.65
CA TYR A 113 -2.76 -2.14 -6.36
C TYR A 113 -2.90 -0.62 -6.35
N HIS A 114 -3.84 -0.17 -5.51
CA HIS A 114 -4.00 1.23 -5.16
C HIS A 114 -3.97 1.38 -3.64
N GLY A 115 -3.14 2.29 -3.12
CA GLY A 115 -3.05 2.50 -1.68
C GLY A 115 -3.27 3.93 -1.22
N TYR A 116 -3.58 4.03 0.06
CA TYR A 116 -3.82 5.24 0.82
C TYR A 116 -3.20 5.09 2.21
N PRO A 117 -2.84 6.20 2.87
CA PRO A 117 -2.34 6.15 4.23
C PRO A 117 -3.41 5.65 5.20
N LEU A 118 -2.97 4.89 6.21
CA LEU A 118 -3.79 4.58 7.36
C LEU A 118 -3.76 5.76 8.35
N PRO A 119 -4.92 6.19 8.87
CA PRO A 119 -4.98 7.21 9.92
C PRO A 119 -4.20 6.79 11.17
N ARG A 120 -3.72 7.78 11.95
CA ARG A 120 -3.03 7.51 13.23
C ARG A 120 -3.89 6.77 14.25
N THR A 121 -5.21 6.86 14.12
CA THR A 121 -6.19 6.21 15.01
C THR A 121 -6.57 4.80 14.56
N ASP A 122 -6.09 4.35 13.39
CA ASP A 122 -6.40 3.01 12.89
C ASP A 122 -5.54 1.96 13.61
N PRO A 123 -6.13 0.99 14.34
CA PRO A 123 -5.35 0.00 15.09
C PRO A 123 -4.46 -0.87 14.18
N MET A 124 -4.84 -1.08 12.92
CA MET A 124 -4.02 -1.82 11.95
C MET A 124 -2.68 -1.12 11.70
N ARG A 125 -2.65 0.21 11.80
CA ARG A 125 -1.39 0.98 11.69
C ARG A 125 -0.40 0.53 12.76
N ASP A 126 -0.86 0.44 14.01
CA ASP A 126 0.01 0.13 15.14
C ASP A 126 0.46 -1.34 15.10
N ASP A 127 -0.42 -2.25 14.70
CA ASP A 127 -0.07 -3.67 14.47
C ASP A 127 1.02 -3.82 13.38
N VAL A 128 0.88 -3.10 12.27
CA VAL A 128 1.85 -3.12 11.16
C VAL A 128 3.20 -2.53 11.59
N LEU A 129 3.20 -1.41 12.33
CA LEU A 129 4.44 -0.79 12.80
C LEU A 129 5.17 -1.69 13.78
N LYS A 130 4.46 -2.30 14.72
CA LYS A 130 5.06 -3.23 15.67
C LYS A 130 5.75 -4.40 14.96
N GLU A 131 5.07 -5.04 14.03
CA GLU A 131 5.64 -6.15 13.24
C GLU A 131 6.85 -5.69 12.39
N PHE A 132 6.80 -4.46 11.85
CA PHE A 132 7.92 -3.89 11.11
C PHE A 132 9.15 -3.68 12.00
N GLU A 133 8.97 -3.11 13.19
CA GLU A 133 10.04 -2.90 14.16
C GLU A 133 10.62 -4.23 14.67
N ASP A 134 9.77 -5.23 14.94
CA ASP A 134 10.20 -6.55 15.39
C ASP A 134 11.09 -7.26 14.34
N ARG A 135 10.90 -6.97 13.05
CA ARG A 135 11.67 -7.56 11.95
C ARG A 135 12.93 -6.78 11.58
N ASP A 136 12.95 -5.46 11.76
CA ASP A 136 14.12 -4.63 11.46
C ASP A 136 15.19 -4.74 12.57
N ASN A 137 14.77 -5.09 13.79
CA ASN A 137 15.65 -5.29 14.95
C ASN A 137 16.09 -6.75 15.18
N GLY A 138 15.63 -7.70 14.35
CA GLY A 138 15.95 -9.13 14.44
C GLY A 138 16.92 -9.59 13.36
#